data_AF-A0A7Z9C5L6-F1
#
_entry.id   AF-A0A7Z9C5L6-F1
#
_cell.length_a   1.000
_cell.length_b   1.000
_cell.length_c   1.000
_cell.angle_alpha   90.00
_cell.angle_beta   90.00
_cell.angle_gamma   90.00
#
_symmetry.space_group_name_H-M   'P 1'
#
loop_
_entity.id
_entity.type
_entity.pdbx_description
1 polymer ?
#
loop_
_entity_poly.entity_id
_entity_poly.type
_entity_poly.pdbx_seq_one_letter_code
_entity_poly.pdbx_strand_id
1 'polypeptide(L)'
;MTQGRTVRTSAPRSAIIFIGGALLIVGGLTGLGLILGPDEVDAVQTPEGLHPAALFALGLALMTAEAALFTLVPIELSQRFLKRAWPGVAAGFAVYVIGIHWNNGWLGLAVSSWIWGVVTGAYLLERPVSRGRAACQAIGLKWTFWIFAMAVLTAGA
;
A
#
# COMPACT_ATOMS: atom_id res chain seq x y z
N MET A 1 19.95 -35.04 26.31
CA MET A 1 19.52 -34.86 24.91
C MET A 1 18.78 -33.54 24.80
N THR A 2 19.47 -32.48 24.37
CA THR A 2 18.88 -31.15 24.15
C THR A 2 18.14 -31.17 22.82
N GLN A 3 16.82 -31.16 22.89
CA GLN A 3 15.94 -31.09 21.73
C GLN A 3 16.18 -29.75 21.03
N GLY A 4 16.82 -29.80 19.85
CA GLY A 4 17.07 -28.64 19.02
C GLY A 4 15.75 -27.97 18.65
N ARG A 5 15.48 -26.83 19.30
CA ARG A 5 14.35 -25.97 18.97
C ARG A 5 14.64 -25.38 17.59
N THR A 6 14.11 -26.00 16.54
CA THR A 6 14.11 -25.43 15.19
C THR A 6 13.35 -24.11 15.25
N VAL A 7 14.09 -23.01 15.25
CA VAL A 7 13.53 -21.68 15.00
C VAL A 7 13.04 -21.73 13.55
N ARG A 8 11.76 -22.08 13.32
CA ARG A 8 11.12 -21.81 12.05
C ARG A 8 11.13 -20.29 11.90
N THR A 9 12.12 -19.78 11.18
CA THR A 9 12.25 -18.35 10.94
C THR A 9 11.00 -17.93 10.17
N SER A 10 10.30 -16.93 10.67
CA SER A 10 9.13 -16.35 10.00
C SER A 10 9.55 -15.37 8.89
N ALA A 11 10.85 -15.21 8.67
CA ALA A 11 11.48 -14.39 7.63
C ALA A 11 11.04 -14.76 6.19
N PRO A 12 11.10 -16.04 5.75
CA PRO A 12 10.66 -16.43 4.40
C PRO A 12 9.19 -16.06 4.12
N ARG A 13 8.30 -16.21 5.10
CA ARG A 13 6.89 -15.84 4.95
C ARG A 13 6.71 -14.35 4.69
N SER A 14 7.35 -13.50 5.48
CA SER A 14 7.20 -12.05 5.33
C SER A 14 7.85 -11.53 4.05
N ALA A 15 8.94 -12.17 3.59
CA ALA A 15 9.50 -11.88 2.28
C ALA A 15 8.51 -12.24 1.16
N ILE A 16 7.85 -13.40 1.23
CA ILE A 16 6.84 -13.82 0.24
C ILE A 16 5.67 -12.85 0.21
N ILE A 17 5.14 -12.45 1.38
CA ILE A 17 4.04 -11.49 1.47
C ILE A 17 4.44 -10.16 0.83
N PHE A 18 5.64 -9.66 1.16
CA PHE A 18 6.14 -8.40 0.63
C PHE A 18 6.33 -8.46 -0.89
N ILE A 19 7.09 -9.44 -1.38
CA ILE A 19 7.42 -9.59 -2.80
C ILE A 19 6.13 -9.82 -3.61
N GLY A 20 5.23 -10.67 -3.13
CA GLY A 20 3.94 -10.90 -3.77
C GLY A 20 3.11 -9.61 -3.86
N GLY A 21 3.02 -8.85 -2.77
CA GLY A 21 2.33 -7.56 -2.77
C GLY A 21 2.97 -6.54 -3.71
N ALA A 22 4.30 -6.45 -3.70
CA ALA A 22 5.05 -5.55 -4.58
C ALA A 22 4.83 -5.88 -6.06
N LEU A 23 4.84 -7.17 -6.42
CA LEU A 23 4.54 -7.64 -7.77
C LEU A 23 3.10 -7.32 -8.18
N LEU A 24 2.12 -7.49 -7.29
CA LEU A 24 0.73 -7.13 -7.57
C LEU A 24 0.53 -5.63 -7.79
N ILE A 25 1.30 -4.79 -7.09
CA ILE A 25 1.25 -3.33 -7.26
C ILE A 25 1.96 -2.94 -8.57
N VAL A 26 3.24 -3.26 -8.72
CA VAL A 26 4.05 -2.82 -9.86
C VAL A 26 3.59 -3.48 -11.15
N GLY A 27 3.42 -4.81 -11.15
CA GLY A 27 2.95 -5.54 -12.32
C GLY A 27 1.52 -5.15 -12.72
N GLY A 28 0.65 -4.92 -11.74
CA GLY A 28 -0.72 -4.45 -12.00
C GLY A 28 -0.74 -3.09 -12.67
N LEU A 29 0.03 -2.12 -12.15
CA LEU A 29 0.11 -0.78 -12.72
C LEU A 29 0.76 -0.76 -14.10
N THR A 30 1.87 -1.48 -14.29
CA THR A 30 2.51 -1.61 -15.61
C THR A 30 1.56 -2.26 -16.62
N GLY A 31 0.86 -3.33 -16.23
CA GLY A 31 -0.12 -3.99 -17.09
C GLY A 31 -1.28 -3.07 -17.47
N LEU A 32 -1.77 -2.27 -16.52
CA LEU A 32 -2.80 -1.27 -16.77
C LEU A 32 -2.34 -0.20 -17.79
N GLY A 33 -1.12 0.30 -17.63
CA GLY A 33 -0.52 1.27 -18.57
C GLY A 33 -0.35 0.72 -19.99
N LEU A 34 -0.09 -0.60 -20.13
CA LEU A 34 -0.05 -1.27 -21.44
C LEU A 34 -1.43 -1.38 -22.09
N ILE A 35 -2.51 -1.42 -21.30
CA ILE A 35 -3.88 -1.58 -21.81
C ILE A 35 -4.50 -0.23 -22.21
N LEU A 36 -4.25 0.83 -21.44
CA LEU A 36 -4.93 2.13 -21.59
C LEU A 36 -4.28 3.07 -22.62
N GLY A 37 -3.06 2.77 -23.08
CA GLY A 37 -2.34 3.64 -24.02
C GLY A 37 -1.87 4.97 -23.40
N PRO A 38 -0.99 5.72 -24.10
CA PRO A 38 -0.37 6.93 -23.56
C PRO A 38 -1.32 8.14 -23.45
N ASP A 39 -2.45 8.14 -24.18
CA ASP A 39 -3.33 9.31 -24.30
C ASP A 39 -4.42 9.38 -23.21
N GLU A 40 -4.61 8.32 -22.41
CA GLU A 40 -5.62 8.27 -21.33
C GLU A 40 -5.05 8.62 -19.94
N VAL A 41 -3.75 8.92 -19.85
CA VAL A 41 -3.10 9.28 -18.58
C VAL A 41 -2.94 10.80 -18.54
N ASP A 42 -3.89 11.48 -17.88
CA ASP A 42 -3.75 12.89 -17.57
C ASP A 42 -2.40 13.13 -16.87
N ALA A 43 -1.59 14.02 -17.44
CA ALA A 43 -0.28 14.35 -16.90
C ALA A 43 -0.44 14.89 -15.48
N VAL A 44 0.11 14.17 -14.51
CA VAL A 44 0.21 14.66 -13.12
C VAL A 44 1.09 15.89 -13.13
N GLN A 45 0.48 17.06 -12.95
CA GLN A 45 1.24 18.30 -12.80
C GLN A 45 2.00 18.24 -11.48
N THR A 46 3.33 18.26 -11.56
CA THR A 46 4.17 18.47 -10.39
C THR A 46 3.92 19.88 -9.87
N PRO A 47 3.72 20.09 -8.55
CA PRO A 47 3.60 21.42 -8.00
C PRO A 47 4.84 22.24 -8.36
N GLU A 48 4.65 23.37 -9.03
CA GLU A 48 5.76 24.24 -9.41
C GLU A 48 6.57 24.67 -8.17
N GLY A 49 7.89 24.56 -8.25
CA GLY A 49 8.81 25.09 -7.23
C GLY A 49 9.25 24.14 -6.12
N LEU A 50 8.78 22.88 -6.08
CA LEU A 50 9.28 21.89 -5.12
C LEU A 50 10.44 21.06 -5.70
N HIS A 51 11.57 21.04 -4.99
CA HIS A 51 12.73 20.23 -5.36
C HIS A 51 12.37 18.73 -5.44
N PRO A 52 12.78 17.96 -6.48
CA PRO A 52 12.38 16.56 -6.66
C PRO A 52 12.64 15.66 -5.44
N ALA A 53 13.75 15.87 -4.74
CA ALA A 53 14.05 15.13 -3.51
C ALA A 53 13.09 15.46 -2.35
N ALA A 54 12.61 16.70 -2.28
CA ALA A 54 11.64 17.11 -1.26
C ALA A 54 10.25 16.49 -1.55
N LEU A 55 9.84 16.46 -2.82
CA LEU A 55 8.61 15.75 -3.24
C LEU A 55 8.71 14.26 -2.91
N PHE A 56 9.83 13.63 -3.23
CA PHE A 56 10.06 12.22 -2.94
C PHE A 56 9.94 11.92 -1.44
N ALA A 57 10.62 12.71 -0.60
CA ALA A 57 10.58 12.54 0.86
C ALA A 57 9.18 12.80 1.45
N LEU A 58 8.51 13.86 0.99
CA LEU A 58 7.15 14.17 1.41
C LEU A 58 6.18 13.03 1.04
N GLY A 59 6.32 12.48 -0.16
CA GLY A 59 5.51 11.35 -0.59
C GLY A 59 5.72 10.10 0.25
N LEU A 60 6.96 9.78 0.66
CA LEU A 60 7.21 8.67 1.59
C LEU A 60 6.55 8.90 2.96
N ALA A 61 6.60 10.12 3.48
CA ALA A 61 5.92 10.48 4.72
C ALA A 61 4.39 10.35 4.57
N LEU A 62 3.83 10.85 3.47
CA LEU A 62 2.40 10.76 3.16
C LEU A 62 1.95 9.30 3.02
N MET A 63 2.68 8.48 2.28
CA MET A 63 2.42 7.04 2.13
C MET A 63 2.43 6.29 3.46
N THR A 64 3.32 6.68 4.37
CA THR A 64 3.35 6.14 5.73
C THR A 64 2.10 6.52 6.50
N ALA A 65 1.70 7.79 6.44
CA ALA A 65 0.49 8.30 7.07
C ALA A 65 -0.77 7.63 6.49
N GLU A 66 -0.84 7.45 5.17
CA GLU A 66 -1.94 6.76 4.51
C GLU A 66 -2.08 5.30 4.98
N ALA A 67 -0.97 4.55 5.00
CA ALA A 67 -0.99 3.18 5.53
C ALA A 67 -1.49 3.17 6.97
N ALA A 68 -0.99 4.09 7.80
CA ALA A 68 -1.39 4.20 9.20
C ALA A 68 -2.89 4.50 9.34
N LEU A 69 -3.37 5.58 8.72
CA LEU A 69 -4.72 6.11 8.89
C LEU A 69 -5.79 5.25 8.24
N PHE A 70 -5.50 4.63 7.10
CA PHE A 70 -6.51 3.92 6.30
C PHE A 70 -6.40 2.40 6.35
N THR A 71 -5.36 1.87 6.98
CA THR A 71 -5.19 0.41 7.18
C THR A 71 -4.98 0.09 8.66
N LEU A 72 -3.85 0.52 9.25
CA LEU A 72 -3.43 0.06 10.58
C LEU A 72 -4.40 0.51 11.68
N VAL A 73 -4.61 1.82 11.80
CA VAL A 73 -5.42 2.44 12.86
C VAL A 73 -6.84 1.87 12.88
N PRO A 74 -7.62 1.90 11.79
CA PRO A 74 -9.01 1.44 11.84
C PRO A 74 -9.07 -0.07 12.15
N ILE A 75 -8.16 -0.88 11.62
CA ILE A 75 -8.11 -2.32 11.91
C ILE A 75 -7.74 -2.59 13.37
N GLU A 76 -6.72 -1.91 13.91
CA GLU A 76 -6.29 -2.08 15.30
C GLU A 76 -7.33 -1.57 16.30
N LEU A 77 -7.98 -0.44 16.02
CA LEU A 77 -9.08 0.06 16.86
C LEU A 77 -10.26 -0.91 16.83
N SER A 78 -10.67 -1.37 15.65
CA SER A 78 -11.75 -2.35 15.52
C SER A 78 -11.40 -3.67 16.24
N GLN A 79 -10.17 -4.14 16.13
CA GLN A 79 -9.71 -5.33 16.85
C GLN A 79 -9.71 -5.12 18.37
N ARG A 80 -9.31 -3.92 18.84
CA ARG A 80 -9.27 -3.59 20.27
C ARG A 80 -10.68 -3.48 20.88
N PHE A 81 -11.61 -2.85 20.19
CA PHE A 81 -12.92 -2.50 20.75
C PHE A 81 -14.03 -3.48 20.34
N LEU A 82 -14.00 -4.00 19.11
CA LEU A 82 -15.03 -4.88 18.54
C LEU A 82 -14.59 -6.34 18.44
N LYS A 83 -13.32 -6.64 18.77
CA LYS A 83 -12.72 -7.99 18.68
C LYS A 83 -12.81 -8.62 17.28
N ARG A 84 -12.99 -7.78 16.24
CA ARG A 84 -13.14 -8.18 14.84
C ARG A 84 -12.36 -7.20 13.97
N ALA A 85 -11.67 -7.68 12.92
CA ALA A 85 -10.94 -6.81 11.98
C ALA A 85 -11.85 -6.18 10.94
N TRP A 86 -12.86 -6.93 10.47
CA TRP A 86 -13.64 -6.53 9.29
C TRP A 86 -14.33 -5.16 9.41
N PRO A 87 -14.81 -4.69 10.59
CA PRO A 87 -15.37 -3.34 10.67
C PRO A 87 -14.31 -2.26 10.43
N GLY A 88 -13.09 -2.46 10.94
CA GLY A 88 -11.95 -1.59 10.67
C GLY A 88 -11.50 -1.63 9.21
N VAL A 89 -11.51 -2.81 8.59
CA VAL A 89 -11.26 -2.97 7.15
C VAL A 89 -12.29 -2.17 6.34
N ALA A 90 -13.58 -2.32 6.64
CA ALA A 90 -14.66 -1.60 5.97
C ALA A 90 -14.56 -0.09 6.16
N ALA A 91 -14.26 0.38 7.38
CA ALA A 91 -14.08 1.80 7.67
C ALA A 91 -12.88 2.38 6.92
N GLY A 92 -11.74 1.68 6.93
CA GLY A 92 -10.55 2.09 6.19
C GLY A 92 -10.81 2.19 4.69
N PHE A 93 -11.50 1.19 4.12
CA PHE A 93 -11.90 1.20 2.71
C PHE A 93 -12.82 2.37 2.38
N ALA A 94 -13.88 2.55 3.17
CA ALA A 94 -14.88 3.59 2.91
C ALA A 94 -14.24 4.99 2.93
N VAL A 95 -13.39 5.28 3.92
CA VAL A 95 -12.72 6.58 3.99
C VAL A 95 -11.70 6.76 2.85
N TYR A 96 -10.88 5.75 2.58
CA TYR A 96 -9.82 5.86 1.57
C TYR A 96 -10.38 5.88 0.14
N VAL A 97 -11.19 4.90 -0.22
CA VAL A 97 -11.66 4.73 -1.59
C VAL A 97 -12.80 5.70 -1.88
N ILE A 98 -13.82 5.75 -1.02
CA ILE A 98 -15.02 6.56 -1.27
C ILE A 98 -14.81 8.00 -0.79
N GLY A 99 -14.16 8.20 0.36
CA GLY A 99 -13.94 9.56 0.88
C GLY A 99 -12.90 10.36 0.10
N ILE A 100 -11.78 9.74 -0.29
CA ILE A 100 -10.65 10.45 -0.90
C ILE A 100 -10.61 10.28 -2.42
N HIS A 101 -10.86 9.08 -2.92
CA HIS A 101 -10.63 8.76 -4.34
C HIS A 101 -11.89 8.77 -5.22
N TRP A 102 -13.05 9.16 -4.70
CA TRP A 102 -14.32 9.16 -5.46
C TRP A 102 -14.27 9.97 -6.76
N ASN A 103 -13.58 11.11 -6.73
CA ASN A 103 -13.49 12.01 -7.88
C ASN A 103 -12.45 11.58 -8.92
N ASN A 104 -11.72 10.47 -8.70
CA ASN A 104 -10.69 9.98 -9.64
C ASN A 104 -11.26 9.16 -10.80
N GLY A 105 -12.58 9.15 -10.98
CA GLY A 105 -13.27 8.30 -11.96
C GLY A 105 -13.27 6.82 -11.59
N TRP A 106 -13.97 6.01 -12.39
CA TRP A 106 -14.15 4.57 -12.13
C TRP A 106 -12.82 3.81 -12.12
N LEU A 107 -11.90 4.17 -13.02
CA LEU A 107 -10.59 3.55 -13.14
C LEU A 107 -9.71 3.92 -11.95
N GLY A 108 -9.66 5.20 -11.57
CA GLY A 108 -8.94 5.65 -10.39
C GLY A 108 -9.45 5.00 -9.11
N LEU A 109 -10.78 4.83 -8.98
CA LEU A 109 -11.39 4.08 -7.89
C LEU A 109 -10.98 2.60 -7.88
N ALA A 110 -10.96 1.94 -9.04
CA ALA A 110 -10.54 0.54 -9.16
C ALA A 110 -9.05 0.36 -8.77
N VAL A 111 -8.17 1.24 -9.26
CA VAL A 111 -6.73 1.21 -8.95
C VAL A 111 -6.49 1.51 -7.47
N SER A 112 -7.13 2.55 -6.91
CA SER A 112 -7.02 2.86 -5.48
C SER A 112 -7.54 1.70 -4.61
N SER A 113 -8.66 1.08 -4.99
CA SER A 113 -9.20 -0.10 -4.29
C SER A 113 -8.25 -1.28 -4.34
N TRP A 114 -7.63 -1.54 -5.50
CA TRP A 114 -6.65 -2.60 -5.69
C TRP A 114 -5.44 -2.39 -4.79
N ILE A 115 -4.80 -1.23 -4.85
CA ILE A 115 -3.60 -0.92 -4.06
C ILE A 115 -3.92 -1.04 -2.57
N TRP A 116 -5.04 -0.46 -2.13
CA TRP A 116 -5.49 -0.56 -0.74
C TRP A 116 -5.74 -2.02 -0.33
N GLY A 117 -6.35 -2.83 -1.21
CA GLY A 117 -6.62 -4.24 -0.97
C GLY A 117 -5.34 -5.07 -0.80
N VAL A 118 -4.33 -4.83 -1.64
CA VAL A 118 -3.01 -5.49 -1.55
C VAL A 118 -2.32 -5.12 -0.23
N VAL A 119 -2.27 -3.82 0.11
CA VAL A 119 -1.66 -3.31 1.35
C VAL A 119 -2.36 -3.89 2.59
N THR A 120 -3.69 -3.85 2.60
CA THR A 120 -4.53 -4.37 3.70
C THR A 120 -4.39 -5.89 3.82
N GLY A 121 -4.35 -6.60 2.69
CA GLY A 121 -4.13 -8.04 2.66
C GLY A 121 -2.79 -8.43 3.27
N ALA A 122 -1.71 -7.78 2.85
CA ALA A 122 -0.37 -8.01 3.40
C ALA A 122 -0.32 -7.74 4.91
N TYR A 123 -0.95 -6.65 5.35
CA TYR A 123 -1.08 -6.33 6.78
C TYR A 123 -1.80 -7.44 7.55
N LEU A 124 -2.99 -7.84 7.10
CA LEU A 124 -3.81 -8.86 7.77
C LEU A 124 -3.15 -10.24 7.77
N LEU A 125 -2.43 -10.60 6.71
CA LEU A 125 -1.66 -11.84 6.66
C LEU A 125 -0.52 -11.81 7.67
N GLU A 126 0.23 -10.73 7.80
CA GLU A 126 1.39 -10.68 8.71
C GLU A 126 1.01 -10.43 10.17
N ARG A 127 -0.13 -9.78 10.43
CA ARG A 127 -0.56 -9.33 11.77
C ARG A 127 -0.58 -10.43 12.85
N PRO A 128 -1.06 -11.67 12.61
CA PRO A 128 -1.05 -12.73 13.61
C PRO A 128 0.35 -13.11 14.11
N VAL A 129 1.39 -12.84 13.32
CA VAL A 129 2.78 -13.16 13.66
C VAL A 129 3.43 -12.00 14.42
N SER A 130 3.30 -10.77 13.92
CA SER A 130 3.78 -9.58 14.60
C SER A 130 3.13 -8.31 14.05
N ARG A 131 2.63 -7.46 14.96
CA ARG A 131 2.08 -6.15 14.60
C ARG A 131 3.12 -5.24 13.96
N GLY A 132 4.35 -5.24 14.50
CA GLY A 132 5.45 -4.43 13.96
C GLY A 132 5.82 -4.85 12.54
N ARG A 133 5.91 -6.17 12.29
CA ARG A 133 6.19 -6.69 10.95
C ARG A 133 5.05 -6.37 9.98
N ALA A 134 3.80 -6.54 10.40
CA ALA A 134 2.64 -6.18 9.58
C ALA A 134 2.61 -4.69 9.23
N ALA A 135 2.92 -3.81 10.19
CA ALA A 135 3.05 -2.38 9.93
C ALA A 135 4.14 -2.10 8.88
N CYS A 136 5.33 -2.71 9.02
CA CYS A 136 6.39 -2.58 8.02
C CYS A 136 5.97 -3.10 6.64
N GLN A 137 5.20 -4.19 6.56
CA GLN A 137 4.67 -4.70 5.29
C GLN A 137 3.77 -3.66 4.61
N ALA A 138 2.79 -3.12 5.35
CA ALA A 138 1.84 -2.16 4.80
C ALA A 138 2.52 -0.85 4.34
N ILE A 139 3.39 -0.30 5.20
CA ILE A 139 4.15 0.93 4.90
C ILE A 139 5.09 0.69 3.72
N GLY A 140 5.83 -0.42 3.74
CA GLY A 140 6.77 -0.77 2.68
C GLY A 140 6.09 -0.92 1.32
N LEU A 141 4.90 -1.52 1.26
CA LEU A 141 4.15 -1.64 0.00
C LEU A 141 3.65 -0.29 -0.52
N LYS A 142 3.23 0.62 0.36
CA LYS A 142 2.91 2.00 0.00
C LYS A 142 4.14 2.76 -0.50
N TRP A 143 5.30 2.55 0.10
CA TRP A 143 6.57 3.09 -0.41
C TRP A 143 6.94 2.51 -1.77
N THR A 144 6.77 1.21 -1.98
CA THR A 144 7.00 0.57 -3.30
C THR A 144 6.14 1.22 -4.37
N PHE A 145 4.85 1.46 -4.09
CA PHE A 145 3.98 2.19 -4.99
C PHE A 145 4.52 3.59 -5.32
N TRP A 146 4.88 4.38 -4.29
CA TRP A 146 5.36 5.75 -4.50
C TRP A 146 6.69 5.82 -5.25
N ILE A 147 7.64 4.94 -4.92
CA ILE A 147 8.93 4.86 -5.62
C ILE A 147 8.70 4.53 -7.09
N PHE A 148 7.81 3.58 -7.38
CA PHE A 148 7.45 3.23 -8.75
C PHE A 148 6.77 4.39 -9.48
N ALA A 149 5.79 5.05 -8.86
CA ALA A 149 5.10 6.20 -9.44
C ALA A 149 6.08 7.34 -9.77
N MET A 150 6.99 7.65 -8.85
CA MET A 150 8.04 8.65 -9.07
C MET A 150 8.99 8.25 -10.20
N ALA A 151 9.40 6.99 -10.26
CA ALA A 151 10.26 6.50 -11.35
C ALA A 151 9.58 6.66 -12.72
N VAL A 152 8.29 6.34 -12.82
CA VAL A 152 7.50 6.52 -14.05
C VAL A 152 7.39 8.00 -14.42
N LEU A 153 7.06 8.87 -13.46
CA LEU A 153 6.96 10.32 -13.70
C LEU A 153 8.29 10.93 -14.16
N THR A 154 9.42 10.49 -13.60
CA THR A 154 10.74 11.00 -13.98
C THR A 154 11.28 10.39 -15.27
N ALA A 155 10.83 9.21 -15.68
CA ALA A 155 11.25 8.56 -16.93
C ALA A 155 10.44 9.03 -18.14
N GLY A 156 9.23 9.57 -17.91
CA GLY A 156 8.40 10.20 -18.94
C GLY A 156 8.59 11.72 -19.08
N ALA A 157 9.45 12.33 -18.25
CA ALA A 157 9.86 13.74 -18.33
C ALA A 157 11.17 13.87 -19.11
#